data_AF-A0A927RZJ9-F1
#
_entry.id   AF-A0A927RZJ9-F1
#
_cell.length_a   1.000
_cell.length_b   1.000
_cell.length_c   1.000
_cell.angle_alpha   90.00
_cell.angle_beta   90.00
_cell.angle_gamma   90.00
#
_symmetry.space_group_name_H-M   'P 1'
#
loop_
_entity.id
_entity.type
_entity.pdbx_description
1 polymer ?
#
loop_
_entity_poly.entity_id
_entity_poly.type
_entity_poly.pdbx_seq_one_letter_code
_entity_poly.pdbx_strand_id
1 'polypeptide(L)'
;MIIEKANTEYSTCRIPVLVMTEQGSLLACYECRKDYSDWAEIDLKIIKSTDRGETWRTLQVIRGNGKTLNNPVFIVKGDTVHFLYCENYKRVFYCKSTDDGESFSSPTDISETFEKSGYSYTVVAVGPSHGIVHNGDLLCPCWFANNEADPQEHHPSYIATVYSKDDGKTWAVGRRIGKDDFINPSECSLAVDKDNRVCISVRNENGDHFHSFRGFAISDDGYSEWKNVGIRENMRDWICQGSMFSDKGVLYHVNCIGEARTELTLKISNDGFETYESILVDEVGGYSDLVVNGETAYILYERNPREDGLYFKKIKL
;
A
#
# COMPACT_ATOMS: atom_id res chain seq x y z
N MET A 1 -15.48 6.12 -11.65
CA MET A 1 -16.32 4.91 -11.76
C MET A 1 -16.40 4.26 -10.39
N ILE A 2 -17.55 3.76 -9.99
CA ILE A 2 -17.69 3.00 -8.74
C ILE A 2 -17.26 1.56 -9.03
N ILE A 3 -16.35 1.03 -8.24
CA ILE A 3 -15.84 -0.35 -8.35
C ILE A 3 -16.62 -1.29 -7.45
N GLU A 4 -16.86 -0.88 -6.21
CA GLU A 4 -17.52 -1.71 -5.21
C GLU A 4 -18.24 -0.82 -4.21
N LYS A 5 -19.40 -1.26 -3.74
CA LYS A 5 -20.15 -0.59 -2.66
C LYS A 5 -20.34 -1.52 -1.48
N ALA A 6 -20.52 -0.91 -0.31
CA ALA A 6 -21.10 -1.61 0.83
C ALA A 6 -22.45 -2.26 0.44
N ASN A 7 -22.72 -3.42 1.02
CA ASN A 7 -23.95 -4.18 0.80
C ASN A 7 -24.28 -5.02 2.04
N THR A 8 -25.27 -5.90 1.96
CA THR A 8 -25.71 -6.72 3.11
C THR A 8 -24.70 -7.78 3.54
N GLU A 9 -23.78 -8.18 2.67
CA GLU A 9 -22.68 -9.13 2.98
C GLU A 9 -21.47 -8.40 3.56
N TYR A 10 -21.12 -7.23 3.00
CA TYR A 10 -19.98 -6.43 3.43
C TYR A 10 -20.38 -5.01 3.79
N SER A 11 -20.21 -4.65 5.06
CA SER A 11 -20.49 -3.29 5.56
C SER A 11 -19.60 -2.22 4.95
N THR A 12 -18.35 -2.58 4.57
CA THR A 12 -17.41 -1.68 3.89
C THR A 12 -16.46 -2.47 3.00
N CYS A 13 -15.98 -1.82 1.93
CA CYS A 13 -14.87 -2.30 1.11
C CYS A 13 -13.74 -1.27 1.15
N ARG A 14 -12.53 -1.70 1.52
CA ARG A 14 -11.47 -0.80 2.02
C ARG A 14 -10.08 -1.25 1.57
N ILE A 15 -9.09 -0.41 1.80
CA ILE A 15 -7.66 -0.72 1.64
C ILE A 15 -7.35 -1.23 0.20
N PRO A 16 -7.62 -0.40 -0.83
CA PRO A 16 -7.34 -0.79 -2.21
C PRO A 16 -5.84 -0.89 -2.50
N VAL A 17 -5.46 -1.89 -3.27
CA VAL A 17 -4.16 -1.99 -3.97
C VAL A 17 -4.42 -2.11 -5.48
N LEU A 18 -3.59 -1.48 -6.30
CA LEU A 18 -3.72 -1.44 -7.75
C LEU A 18 -2.35 -1.63 -8.41
N VAL A 19 -2.27 -2.54 -9.38
CA VAL A 19 -1.09 -2.68 -10.25
C VAL A 19 -1.51 -2.83 -11.71
N MET A 20 -0.59 -2.54 -12.62
CA MET A 20 -0.71 -2.89 -14.03
C MET A 20 0.29 -4.01 -14.32
N THR A 21 -0.18 -5.08 -14.93
CA THR A 21 0.67 -6.18 -15.39
C THR A 21 1.46 -5.79 -16.63
N GLU A 22 2.48 -6.57 -16.98
CA GLU A 22 3.26 -6.35 -18.20
C GLU A 22 2.38 -6.40 -19.48
N GLN A 23 1.28 -7.15 -19.45
CA GLN A 23 0.33 -7.24 -20.57
C GLN A 23 -0.64 -6.04 -20.63
N GLY A 24 -0.54 -5.09 -19.69
CA GLY A 24 -1.38 -3.90 -19.60
C GLY A 24 -2.72 -4.13 -18.92
N SER A 25 -2.94 -5.29 -18.30
CA SER A 25 -4.12 -5.55 -17.47
C SER A 25 -4.00 -4.79 -16.15
N LEU A 26 -5.10 -4.20 -15.68
CA LEU A 26 -5.17 -3.67 -14.32
C LEU A 26 -5.67 -4.75 -13.39
N LEU A 27 -4.94 -4.97 -12.30
CA LEU A 27 -5.30 -5.89 -11.23
C LEU A 27 -5.46 -5.10 -9.94
N ALA A 28 -6.56 -5.33 -9.24
CA ALA A 28 -6.83 -4.70 -7.97
C ALA A 28 -7.27 -5.72 -6.92
N CYS A 29 -6.94 -5.44 -5.66
CA CYS A 29 -7.43 -6.18 -4.51
C CYS A 29 -7.84 -5.20 -3.42
N TYR A 30 -8.82 -5.59 -2.60
CA TYR A 30 -9.30 -4.80 -1.48
C TYR A 30 -9.90 -5.71 -0.40
N GLU A 31 -9.97 -5.17 0.81
CA GLU A 31 -10.64 -5.77 1.94
C GLU A 31 -12.16 -5.65 1.78
N CYS A 32 -12.87 -6.76 1.93
CA CYS A 32 -14.33 -6.82 2.01
C CYS A 32 -14.71 -7.17 3.46
N ARG A 33 -15.05 -6.14 4.24
CA ARG A 33 -15.24 -6.29 5.69
C ARG A 33 -16.71 -6.54 6.04
N LYS A 34 -16.97 -7.60 6.82
CA LYS A 34 -18.33 -7.89 7.29
C LYS A 34 -18.83 -6.85 8.32
N ASP A 35 -17.92 -6.24 9.07
CA ASP A 35 -18.17 -5.11 9.96
C ASP A 35 -17.10 -4.02 9.76
N TYR A 36 -17.28 -2.83 10.34
CA TYR A 36 -16.42 -1.66 10.15
C TYR A 36 -15.00 -1.83 10.74
N SER A 37 -14.87 -2.65 11.78
CA SER A 37 -13.62 -2.85 12.53
C SER A 37 -12.48 -3.32 11.62
N ASP A 38 -11.26 -2.86 11.91
CA ASP A 38 -10.03 -3.41 11.31
C ASP A 38 -9.85 -4.89 11.67
N TRP A 39 -10.42 -5.34 12.80
CA TRP A 39 -10.37 -6.71 13.30
C TRP A 39 -11.63 -7.53 12.97
N ALA A 40 -12.45 -7.06 12.05
CA ALA A 40 -13.64 -7.79 11.62
C ALA A 40 -13.28 -9.12 10.95
N GLU A 41 -14.29 -9.95 10.66
CA GLU A 41 -14.12 -10.95 9.61
C GLU A 41 -13.99 -10.22 8.27
N ILE A 42 -12.86 -10.43 7.59
CA ILE A 42 -12.52 -9.73 6.35
C ILE A 42 -12.14 -10.77 5.29
N ASP A 43 -12.81 -10.68 4.14
CA ASP A 43 -12.45 -11.39 2.93
C ASP A 43 -11.58 -10.48 2.04
N LEU A 44 -10.78 -11.06 1.14
CA LEU A 44 -10.09 -10.30 0.09
C LEU A 44 -10.74 -10.57 -1.26
N LYS A 45 -11.05 -9.52 -2.01
CA LYS A 45 -11.59 -9.64 -3.36
C LYS A 45 -10.59 -9.12 -4.38
N ILE A 46 -10.22 -9.98 -5.33
CA ILE A 46 -9.35 -9.66 -6.45
C ILE A 46 -10.21 -9.44 -7.69
N ILE A 47 -10.03 -8.30 -8.34
CA ILE A 47 -10.71 -7.93 -9.57
C ILE A 47 -9.70 -7.57 -10.65
N LYS A 48 -10.08 -7.75 -11.91
CA LYS A 48 -9.24 -7.47 -13.06
C LYS A 48 -9.99 -6.71 -14.15
N SER A 49 -9.28 -5.81 -14.81
CA SER A 49 -9.69 -5.15 -16.03
C SER A 49 -8.65 -5.37 -17.12
N THR A 50 -9.11 -5.72 -18.32
CA THR A 50 -8.26 -5.89 -19.52
C THR A 50 -8.50 -4.79 -20.56
N ASP A 51 -9.26 -3.75 -20.19
CA ASP A 51 -9.69 -2.67 -21.08
C ASP A 51 -9.41 -1.28 -20.48
N ARG A 52 -8.32 -1.17 -19.70
CA ARG A 52 -7.89 0.08 -19.06
C ARG A 52 -8.94 0.64 -18.09
N GLY A 53 -9.57 -0.26 -17.34
CA GLY A 53 -10.49 0.04 -16.25
C GLY A 53 -11.88 0.50 -16.69
N GLU A 54 -12.28 0.23 -17.94
CA GLU A 54 -13.65 0.46 -18.40
C GLU A 54 -14.61 -0.59 -17.86
N THR A 55 -14.17 -1.85 -17.81
CA THR A 55 -14.91 -2.94 -17.18
C THR A 55 -14.02 -3.74 -16.25
N TRP A 56 -14.63 -4.27 -15.20
CA TRP A 56 -13.97 -5.05 -14.16
C TRP A 56 -14.74 -6.35 -13.92
N ARG A 57 -14.02 -7.45 -13.75
CA ARG A 57 -14.60 -8.73 -13.31
C ARG A 57 -13.94 -9.20 -12.03
N THR A 58 -14.71 -9.88 -11.20
CA THR A 58 -14.18 -10.61 -10.05
C THR A 58 -13.41 -11.83 -10.53
N LEU A 59 -12.16 -11.96 -10.11
CA LEU A 59 -11.33 -13.14 -10.33
C LEU A 59 -11.49 -14.14 -9.20
N GLN A 60 -11.34 -13.65 -7.97
CA GLN A 60 -11.26 -14.48 -6.80
C GLN A 60 -11.79 -13.73 -5.59
N VAL A 61 -12.47 -14.46 -4.70
CA VAL A 61 -12.74 -14.01 -3.33
C VAL A 61 -12.05 -14.99 -2.40
N ILE A 62 -11.03 -14.52 -1.69
CA ILE A 62 -10.32 -15.27 -0.66
C ILE A 62 -11.09 -15.07 0.64
N ARG A 63 -11.74 -16.15 1.10
CA ARG A 63 -12.60 -16.10 2.28
C ARG A 63 -11.78 -16.17 3.55
N GLY A 64 -11.97 -15.21 4.45
CA GLY A 64 -11.36 -15.17 5.77
C GLY A 64 -11.88 -16.28 6.70
N ASN A 65 -13.13 -16.74 6.51
CA ASN A 65 -13.74 -17.83 7.27
C ASN A 65 -13.64 -17.62 8.79
N GLY A 66 -14.13 -16.47 9.25
CA GLY A 66 -14.04 -16.04 10.66
C GLY A 66 -12.74 -15.36 11.05
N LYS A 67 -11.82 -15.12 10.10
CA LYS A 67 -10.56 -14.41 10.30
C LYS A 67 -10.54 -13.06 9.59
N THR A 68 -9.60 -12.22 9.99
CA THR A 68 -9.29 -10.94 9.36
C THR A 68 -8.21 -11.16 8.29
N LEU A 69 -8.56 -11.13 7.01
CA LEU A 69 -7.56 -11.04 5.94
C LEU A 69 -7.35 -9.56 5.60
N ASN A 70 -6.11 -9.07 5.68
CA ASN A 70 -5.87 -7.63 5.67
C ASN A 70 -4.62 -7.21 4.88
N ASN A 71 -4.61 -5.93 4.51
CA ASN A 71 -3.57 -5.22 3.76
C ASN A 71 -2.99 -6.03 2.57
N PRO A 72 -3.77 -6.25 1.50
CA PRO A 72 -3.25 -6.88 0.30
C PRO A 72 -2.18 -6.02 -0.38
N VAL A 73 -1.14 -6.65 -0.90
CA VAL A 73 -0.05 -6.02 -1.67
C VAL A 73 0.23 -6.83 -2.94
N PHE A 74 0.30 -6.16 -4.08
CA PHE A 74 0.83 -6.73 -5.31
C PHE A 74 2.22 -6.17 -5.63
N ILE A 75 3.08 -6.98 -6.25
CA ILE A 75 4.36 -6.56 -6.84
C ILE A 75 4.45 -7.21 -8.23
N VAL A 76 4.67 -6.41 -9.27
CA VAL A 76 4.79 -6.91 -10.64
C VAL A 76 6.26 -6.98 -11.04
N LYS A 77 6.73 -8.16 -11.43
CA LYS A 77 8.09 -8.39 -11.95
C LYS A 77 8.01 -9.20 -13.25
N GLY A 78 8.11 -8.50 -14.38
CA GLY A 78 7.85 -9.09 -15.70
C GLY A 78 6.47 -9.73 -15.74
N ASP A 79 6.38 -10.96 -16.23
CA ASP A 79 5.11 -11.70 -16.33
C ASP A 79 4.59 -12.28 -15.00
N THR A 80 5.33 -12.08 -13.89
CA THR A 80 4.91 -12.60 -12.57
C THR A 80 4.29 -11.49 -11.73
N VAL A 81 3.09 -11.76 -11.20
CA VAL A 81 2.46 -10.95 -10.16
C VAL A 81 2.65 -11.66 -8.82
N HIS A 82 3.45 -11.04 -7.95
CA HIS A 82 3.63 -11.46 -6.56
C HIS A 82 2.50 -10.85 -5.73
N PHE A 83 1.95 -11.63 -4.81
CA PHE A 83 0.83 -11.22 -3.96
C PHE A 83 1.13 -11.56 -2.51
N LEU A 84 0.99 -10.57 -1.63
CA LEU A 84 1.13 -10.73 -0.20
C LEU A 84 -0.13 -10.23 0.50
N TYR A 85 -0.47 -10.85 1.63
CA TYR A 85 -1.53 -10.37 2.51
C TYR A 85 -1.32 -10.90 3.93
N CYS A 86 -2.01 -10.31 4.89
CA CYS A 86 -1.95 -10.71 6.29
C CYS A 86 -3.19 -11.50 6.72
N GLU A 87 -3.02 -12.33 7.74
CA GLU A 87 -4.11 -12.96 8.50
C GLU A 87 -4.00 -12.52 9.97
N ASN A 88 -5.09 -11.95 10.50
CA ASN A 88 -5.25 -11.46 11.86
C ASN A 88 -4.12 -10.53 12.30
N TYR A 89 -3.59 -9.70 11.40
CA TYR A 89 -2.43 -8.84 11.65
C TYR A 89 -1.24 -9.57 12.30
N LYS A 90 -1.07 -10.86 12.04
CA LYS A 90 -0.07 -11.68 12.76
C LYS A 90 0.73 -12.57 11.84
N ARG A 91 0.06 -13.14 10.84
CA ARG A 91 0.69 -14.02 9.85
C ARG A 91 0.72 -13.33 8.51
N VAL A 92 1.77 -13.59 7.74
CA VAL A 92 1.93 -13.05 6.39
C VAL A 92 1.99 -14.20 5.40
N PHE A 93 1.18 -14.11 4.37
CA PHE A 93 1.10 -15.11 3.31
C PHE A 93 1.61 -14.55 2.00
N TYR A 94 2.24 -15.41 1.21
CA TYR A 94 2.73 -15.11 -0.12
C TYR A 94 2.15 -16.08 -1.16
N CYS A 95 1.70 -15.52 -2.27
CA CYS A 95 1.27 -16.22 -3.48
C CYS A 95 1.92 -15.58 -4.71
N LYS A 96 1.86 -16.25 -5.86
CA LYS A 96 2.16 -15.62 -7.14
C LYS A 96 1.27 -16.12 -8.27
N SER A 97 1.08 -15.26 -9.25
CA SER A 97 0.50 -15.56 -10.55
C SER A 97 1.57 -15.46 -11.62
N THR A 98 1.52 -16.37 -12.59
CA THR A 98 2.35 -16.35 -13.82
C THR A 98 1.48 -16.37 -15.07
N ASP A 99 0.21 -15.99 -14.92
CA ASP A 99 -0.84 -16.03 -15.94
C ASP A 99 -1.60 -14.70 -15.98
N ASP A 100 -0.87 -13.58 -15.92
CA ASP A 100 -1.43 -12.22 -15.97
C ASP A 100 -2.41 -11.91 -14.82
N GLY A 101 -2.24 -12.55 -13.67
CA GLY A 101 -3.10 -12.38 -12.50
C GLY A 101 -4.39 -13.20 -12.54
N GLU A 102 -4.62 -14.09 -13.52
CA GLU A 102 -5.84 -14.91 -13.59
C GLU A 102 -5.98 -15.88 -12.42
N SER A 103 -4.88 -16.50 -12.00
CA SER A 103 -4.85 -17.41 -10.87
C SER A 103 -3.58 -17.27 -10.04
N PHE A 104 -3.71 -17.50 -8.74
CA PHE A 104 -2.60 -17.44 -7.79
C PHE A 104 -2.27 -18.84 -7.26
N SER A 105 -0.99 -19.11 -7.05
CA SER A 105 -0.51 -20.29 -6.35
C SER A 105 -1.14 -20.41 -4.96
N SER A 106 -1.12 -21.62 -4.39
CA SER A 106 -1.50 -21.81 -2.99
C SER A 106 -0.66 -20.91 -2.05
N PRO A 107 -1.26 -20.36 -1.00
CA PRO A 107 -0.58 -19.44 -0.10
C PRO A 107 0.52 -20.14 0.70
N THR A 108 1.70 -19.54 0.72
CA THR A 108 2.83 -19.95 1.55
C THR A 108 2.91 -19.03 2.76
N ASP A 109 2.92 -19.58 3.98
CA ASP A 109 3.13 -18.81 5.19
C ASP A 109 4.61 -18.40 5.28
N ILE A 110 4.88 -17.09 5.29
CA ILE A 110 6.22 -16.51 5.40
C ILE A 110 6.45 -15.81 6.75
N SER A 111 5.63 -16.08 7.76
CA SER A 111 5.68 -15.40 9.07
C SER A 111 7.02 -15.59 9.79
N GLU A 112 7.71 -16.71 9.56
CA GLU A 112 9.06 -16.98 10.08
C GLU A 112 10.08 -15.88 9.69
N THR A 113 9.82 -15.14 8.60
CA THR A 113 10.60 -13.97 8.16
C THR A 113 10.71 -12.93 9.27
N PHE A 114 9.61 -12.68 9.98
CA PHE A 114 9.55 -11.67 11.04
C PHE A 114 10.18 -12.19 12.33
N GLU A 115 10.01 -13.48 12.65
CA GLU A 115 10.68 -14.12 13.79
C GLU A 115 12.21 -14.08 13.64
N LYS A 116 12.72 -14.32 12.43
CA LYS A 116 14.16 -14.26 12.11
C LYS A 116 14.74 -12.85 12.09
N SER A 117 13.91 -11.81 11.99
CA SER A 117 14.37 -10.42 11.96
C SER A 117 14.96 -9.95 13.30
N GLY A 118 14.57 -10.60 14.40
CA GLY A 118 14.90 -10.17 15.76
C GLY A 118 14.06 -8.99 16.28
N TYR A 119 13.07 -8.52 15.51
CA TYR A 119 12.11 -7.51 15.97
C TYR A 119 10.91 -8.16 16.65
N SER A 120 10.65 -7.76 17.89
CA SER A 120 9.40 -8.10 18.58
C SER A 120 8.22 -7.37 17.94
N TYR A 121 7.11 -8.08 17.76
CA TYR A 121 5.86 -7.52 17.26
C TYR A 121 4.65 -8.30 17.81
N THR A 122 3.53 -7.60 17.94
CA THR A 122 2.20 -8.17 18.22
C THR A 122 1.27 -8.01 17.02
N VAL A 123 1.52 -7.00 16.19
CA VAL A 123 0.77 -6.64 14.97
C VAL A 123 1.75 -6.51 13.81
N VAL A 124 1.42 -7.06 12.65
CA VAL A 124 2.14 -6.91 11.39
C VAL A 124 1.18 -6.71 10.23
N ALA A 125 1.54 -5.82 9.31
CA ALA A 125 0.83 -5.54 8.09
C ALA A 125 1.84 -5.25 6.97
N VAL A 126 1.74 -6.00 5.87
CA VAL A 126 2.40 -5.60 4.61
C VAL A 126 1.57 -4.49 3.95
N GLY A 127 2.19 -3.50 3.32
CA GLY A 127 1.49 -2.34 2.76
C GLY A 127 0.76 -1.52 3.83
N PRO A 128 -0.44 -0.98 3.54
CA PRO A 128 -1.13 -1.04 2.26
C PRO A 128 -0.43 -0.21 1.16
N SER A 129 -0.90 -0.33 -0.09
CA SER A 129 -0.25 0.04 -1.38
C SER A 129 0.50 -1.12 -2.04
N HIS A 130 0.80 -0.98 -3.33
CA HIS A 130 1.67 -1.91 -4.05
C HIS A 130 3.13 -1.86 -3.56
N GLY A 131 3.86 -2.94 -3.82
CA GLY A 131 5.32 -2.97 -3.69
C GLY A 131 6.00 -2.79 -5.05
N ILE A 132 7.33 -2.72 -5.04
CA ILE A 132 8.14 -2.40 -6.23
C ILE A 132 9.21 -3.45 -6.50
N VAL A 133 9.80 -3.39 -7.68
CA VAL A 133 11.02 -4.13 -8.03
C VAL A 133 12.17 -3.12 -8.12
N HIS A 134 13.25 -3.37 -7.41
CA HIS A 134 14.46 -2.53 -7.46
C HIS A 134 15.70 -3.39 -7.62
N ASN A 135 16.50 -3.16 -8.65
CA ASN A 135 17.70 -3.94 -8.97
C ASN A 135 17.48 -5.48 -8.98
N GLY A 136 16.27 -5.93 -9.31
CA GLY A 136 15.87 -7.33 -9.32
C GLY A 136 15.30 -7.86 -7.99
N ASP A 137 15.42 -7.11 -6.90
CA ASP A 137 14.82 -7.47 -5.62
C ASP A 137 13.34 -7.06 -5.58
N LEU A 138 12.50 -7.89 -4.96
CA LEU A 138 11.11 -7.56 -4.65
C LEU A 138 11.08 -6.79 -3.34
N LEU A 139 10.44 -5.62 -3.32
CA LEU A 139 10.33 -4.78 -2.13
C LEU A 139 8.86 -4.56 -1.77
N CYS A 140 8.48 -5.02 -0.58
CA CYS A 140 7.14 -4.88 -0.04
C CYS A 140 7.19 -3.88 1.14
N PRO A 141 6.46 -2.75 1.11
CA PRO A 141 6.31 -1.92 2.30
C PRO A 141 5.69 -2.73 3.44
N CYS A 142 6.03 -2.40 4.69
CA CYS A 142 5.50 -3.09 5.85
C CYS A 142 5.54 -2.20 7.09
N TRP A 143 4.52 -2.31 7.92
CA TRP A 143 4.53 -1.79 9.27
C TRP A 143 4.16 -2.86 10.29
N PHE A 144 4.62 -2.65 11.51
CA PHE A 144 4.35 -3.54 12.64
C PHE A 144 4.35 -2.75 13.94
N ALA A 145 3.61 -3.25 14.92
CA ALA A 145 3.55 -2.69 16.25
C ALA A 145 3.90 -3.73 17.29
N ASN A 146 4.35 -3.27 18.46
CA ASN A 146 4.69 -4.16 19.56
C ASN A 146 4.10 -3.64 20.88
N ASN A 147 3.00 -4.25 21.29
CA ASN A 147 2.35 -3.96 22.56
C ASN A 147 1.92 -5.26 23.25
N GLU A 148 2.70 -5.69 24.24
CA GLU A 148 2.42 -6.94 24.97
C GLU A 148 1.19 -6.84 25.88
N ALA A 149 0.82 -5.63 26.32
CA ALA A 149 -0.33 -5.41 27.18
C ALA A 149 -1.65 -5.48 26.40
N ASP A 150 -1.64 -5.03 25.14
CA ASP A 150 -2.75 -5.17 24.19
C ASP A 150 -2.24 -5.60 22.82
N PRO A 151 -2.26 -6.91 22.51
CA PRO A 151 -1.75 -7.44 21.25
C PRO A 151 -2.52 -7.00 19.99
N GLN A 152 -3.66 -6.30 20.14
CA GLN A 152 -4.40 -5.69 19.02
C GLN A 152 -4.08 -4.21 18.82
N GLU A 153 -3.30 -3.60 19.73
CA GLU A 153 -2.93 -2.19 19.63
C GLU A 153 -1.94 -1.98 18.49
N HIS A 154 -2.19 -0.95 17.68
CA HIS A 154 -1.36 -0.59 16.53
C HIS A 154 -0.17 0.29 16.94
N HIS A 155 0.08 0.46 18.24
CA HIS A 155 1.07 1.36 18.82
C HIS A 155 1.83 0.71 19.98
N PRO A 156 3.12 1.04 20.18
CA PRO A 156 3.97 1.84 19.30
C PRO A 156 4.31 1.08 18.01
N SER A 157 4.28 1.79 16.89
CA SER A 157 4.50 1.23 15.55
C SER A 157 5.86 1.58 14.96
N TYR A 158 6.23 0.80 13.96
CA TYR A 158 7.47 0.85 13.22
C TYR A 158 7.23 0.44 11.77
N ILE A 159 8.12 0.84 10.88
CA ILE A 159 8.07 0.45 9.46
C ILE A 159 9.36 -0.20 9.03
N ALA A 160 9.28 -1.08 8.05
CA ALA A 160 10.41 -1.66 7.34
C ALA A 160 10.00 -2.06 5.92
N THR A 161 10.98 -2.37 5.09
CA THR A 161 10.73 -3.07 3.82
C THR A 161 10.91 -4.57 4.04
N VAL A 162 9.90 -5.36 3.69
CA VAL A 162 10.03 -6.82 3.56
C VAL A 162 10.48 -7.11 2.14
N TYR A 163 11.59 -7.81 1.95
CA TYR A 163 12.20 -7.97 0.64
C TYR A 163 12.55 -9.42 0.30
N SER A 164 12.63 -9.71 -1.00
CA SER A 164 13.09 -10.99 -1.53
C SER A 164 14.06 -10.79 -2.68
N LYS A 165 15.17 -11.52 -2.66
CA LYS A 165 16.24 -11.47 -3.68
C LYS A 165 16.17 -12.63 -4.69
N ASP A 166 15.23 -13.54 -4.50
CA ASP A 166 15.18 -14.85 -5.19
C ASP A 166 13.77 -15.17 -5.73
N ASP A 167 13.06 -14.12 -6.15
CA ASP A 167 11.72 -14.19 -6.75
C ASP A 167 10.65 -14.77 -5.82
N GLY A 168 10.72 -14.40 -4.53
CA GLY A 168 9.74 -14.76 -3.51
C GLY A 168 9.94 -16.14 -2.89
N LYS A 169 11.09 -16.80 -3.11
CA LYS A 169 11.39 -18.10 -2.47
C LYS A 169 11.76 -17.91 -1.01
N THR A 170 12.53 -16.88 -0.70
CA THR A 170 12.87 -16.47 0.66
C THR A 170 12.67 -14.98 0.84
N TRP A 171 12.38 -14.58 2.08
CA TRP A 171 12.08 -13.21 2.46
C TRP A 171 12.89 -12.80 3.68
N ALA A 172 13.14 -11.51 3.81
CA ALA A 172 13.81 -10.89 4.95
C ALA A 172 13.17 -9.53 5.28
N VAL A 173 13.32 -9.10 6.54
CA VAL A 173 12.90 -7.77 6.99
C VAL A 173 14.11 -6.84 6.96
N GLY A 174 13.97 -5.70 6.29
CA GLY A 174 14.99 -4.65 6.24
C GLY A 174 15.13 -3.88 7.55
N ARG A 175 16.02 -2.88 7.53
CA ARG A 175 16.23 -1.96 8.63
C ARG A 175 14.94 -1.18 8.92
N ARG A 176 14.57 -1.23 10.18
CA ARG A 176 13.39 -0.56 10.74
C ARG A 176 13.62 0.95 10.88
N ILE A 177 12.60 1.74 10.53
CA ILE A 177 12.42 3.15 10.92
C ILE A 177 11.38 3.18 12.05
N GLY A 178 11.60 3.97 13.10
CA GLY A 178 10.80 3.88 14.32
C GLY A 178 10.62 5.18 15.08
N LYS A 179 10.32 5.04 16.39
CA LYS A 179 10.02 6.14 17.32
C LYS A 179 11.07 7.25 17.39
N ASP A 180 12.32 6.94 17.08
CA ASP A 180 13.42 7.90 17.12
C ASP A 180 13.40 8.82 15.88
N ASP A 181 12.67 8.42 14.84
CA ASP A 181 12.54 9.11 13.56
C ASP A 181 11.14 9.73 13.37
N PHE A 182 10.09 8.97 13.72
CA PHE A 182 8.69 9.34 13.57
C PHE A 182 7.87 8.89 14.79
N ILE A 183 6.82 9.63 15.15
CA ILE A 183 5.84 9.17 16.14
C ILE A 183 4.90 8.19 15.43
N ASN A 184 4.85 6.95 15.93
CA ASN A 184 3.95 5.90 15.44
C ASN A 184 3.89 5.76 13.90
N PRO A 185 5.04 5.60 13.20
CA PRO A 185 5.02 5.41 11.76
C PRO A 185 4.34 4.08 11.41
N SER A 186 3.47 4.11 10.40
CA SER A 186 2.69 2.94 9.98
C SER A 186 2.67 2.80 8.46
N GLU A 187 1.58 3.18 7.82
CA GLU A 187 1.33 2.87 6.42
C GLU A 187 2.30 3.63 5.52
N CYS A 188 3.07 2.88 4.73
CA CYS A 188 4.13 3.42 3.91
C CYS A 188 4.07 2.88 2.48
N SER A 189 4.67 3.62 1.54
CA SER A 189 4.71 3.29 0.12
C SER A 189 6.10 3.57 -0.43
N LEU A 190 6.49 2.83 -1.48
CA LEU A 190 7.83 2.85 -2.07
C LEU A 190 7.79 3.31 -3.52
N ALA A 191 8.80 4.03 -3.97
CA ALA A 191 9.01 4.38 -5.38
C ALA A 191 10.51 4.61 -5.67
N VAL A 192 10.93 4.54 -6.93
CA VAL A 192 12.32 4.76 -7.32
C VAL A 192 12.49 6.15 -7.92
N ASP A 193 13.42 6.93 -7.36
CA ASP A 193 13.71 8.28 -7.85
C ASP A 193 14.60 8.28 -9.12
N LYS A 194 14.79 9.45 -9.72
CA LYS A 194 15.64 9.65 -10.90
C LYS A 194 17.12 9.28 -10.68
N ASP A 195 17.58 9.20 -9.43
CA ASP A 195 18.95 8.84 -9.08
C ASP A 195 19.07 7.34 -8.75
N ASN A 196 18.03 6.55 -9.06
CA ASN A 196 17.93 5.11 -8.81
C ASN A 196 18.02 4.74 -7.32
N ARG A 197 17.48 5.59 -6.45
CA ARG A 197 17.32 5.31 -5.02
C ARG A 197 15.86 5.01 -4.73
N VAL A 198 15.63 4.19 -3.72
CA VAL A 198 14.29 3.91 -3.20
C VAL A 198 13.88 5.01 -2.23
N CYS A 199 12.80 5.69 -2.55
CA CYS A 199 12.11 6.62 -1.66
C CYS A 199 11.00 5.88 -0.92
N ILE A 200 10.85 6.15 0.38
CA ILE A 200 9.69 5.72 1.17
C ILE A 200 8.90 6.93 1.64
N SER A 201 7.58 6.92 1.43
CA SER A 201 6.64 7.89 1.99
C SER A 201 5.91 7.25 3.16
N VAL A 202 5.77 7.99 4.27
CA VAL A 202 5.41 7.43 5.57
C VAL A 202 4.24 8.18 6.20
N ARG A 203 3.16 7.46 6.52
CA ARG A 203 2.16 7.91 7.48
C ARG A 203 2.79 7.92 8.87
N ASN A 204 2.65 9.03 9.57
CA ASN A 204 3.16 9.22 10.93
C ASN A 204 2.19 10.08 11.72
N GLU A 205 2.36 10.07 13.04
CA GLU A 205 1.57 10.86 14.01
C GLU A 205 2.40 12.00 14.61
N ASN A 206 3.42 12.48 13.89
CA ASN A 206 4.09 13.73 14.27
C ASN A 206 3.13 14.90 14.02
N GLY A 207 3.02 15.80 14.99
CA GLY A 207 2.10 16.93 14.94
C GLY A 207 0.68 16.57 15.42
N ASP A 208 -0.24 17.52 15.29
CA ASP A 208 -1.67 17.26 15.45
C ASP A 208 -2.35 17.12 14.08
N HIS A 209 -3.64 16.77 14.05
CA HIS A 209 -4.37 16.61 12.80
C HIS A 209 -4.37 17.87 11.90
N PHE A 210 -4.13 19.06 12.44
CA PHE A 210 -4.09 20.30 11.67
C PHE A 210 -2.68 20.61 11.11
N HIS A 211 -1.64 19.95 11.63
CA HIS A 211 -0.23 20.19 11.31
C HIS A 211 0.53 18.87 11.07
N SER A 212 -0.10 17.89 10.40
CA SER A 212 0.54 16.64 10.02
C SER A 212 0.97 16.64 8.55
N PHE A 213 2.08 15.98 8.29
CA PHE A 213 2.76 15.94 7.00
C PHE A 213 3.34 14.55 6.76
N ARG A 214 3.52 14.18 5.50
CA ARG A 214 4.18 12.93 5.11
C ARG A 214 5.62 12.92 5.60
N GLY A 215 6.03 11.80 6.19
CA GLY A 215 7.43 11.49 6.42
C GLY A 215 8.06 10.93 5.15
N PHE A 216 9.36 11.16 4.96
CA PHE A 216 10.13 10.58 3.88
C PHE A 216 11.47 10.06 4.36
N ALA A 217 11.99 9.05 3.66
CA ALA A 217 13.39 8.64 3.73
C ALA A 217 13.83 8.09 2.36
N ILE A 218 15.15 8.00 2.16
CA ILE A 218 15.74 7.44 0.95
C ILE A 218 16.73 6.32 1.28
N SER A 219 16.85 5.34 0.39
CA SER A 219 17.76 4.21 0.52
C SER A 219 18.34 3.84 -0.84
N ASP A 220 19.59 3.38 -0.87
CA ASP A 220 20.23 2.94 -2.11
C ASP A 220 19.65 1.60 -2.61
N ASP A 221 19.17 0.75 -1.69
CA ASP A 221 18.59 -0.57 -1.99
C ASP A 221 17.15 -0.76 -1.49
N GLY A 222 16.64 0.13 -0.65
CA GLY A 222 15.28 0.09 -0.11
C GLY A 222 15.12 -0.76 1.14
N TYR A 223 16.20 -1.31 1.73
CA TYR A 223 16.07 -2.15 2.93
C TYR A 223 17.27 -2.15 3.88
N SER A 224 18.50 -1.78 3.48
CA SER A 224 19.66 -1.88 4.40
C SER A 224 19.85 -0.65 5.29
N GLU A 225 19.79 0.54 4.70
CA GLU A 225 19.94 1.82 5.39
C GLU A 225 18.99 2.87 4.82
N TRP A 226 18.42 3.67 5.72
CA TRP A 226 17.60 4.83 5.40
C TRP A 226 18.34 6.11 5.76
N LYS A 227 18.38 7.05 4.82
CA LYS A 227 19.00 8.37 4.92
C LYS A 227 17.94 9.45 4.72
N ASN A 228 18.26 10.67 5.12
CA ASN A 228 17.37 11.83 5.01
C ASN A 228 15.97 11.55 5.58
N VAL A 229 15.92 10.85 6.71
CA VAL A 229 14.67 10.51 7.38
C VAL A 229 14.11 11.78 8.02
N GLY A 230 12.88 12.15 7.68
CA GLY A 230 12.26 13.32 8.27
C GLY A 230 10.91 13.69 7.68
N ILE A 231 10.28 14.68 8.30
CA ILE A 231 9.01 15.24 7.86
C ILE A 231 9.21 16.16 6.65
N ARG A 232 8.32 16.07 5.65
CA ARG A 232 8.28 16.98 4.51
C ARG A 232 7.14 17.99 4.67
N GLU A 233 7.47 19.17 5.15
CA GLU A 233 6.50 20.23 5.52
C GLU A 233 5.68 20.78 4.34
N ASN A 234 6.08 20.53 3.09
CA ASN A 234 5.25 20.83 1.93
C ASN A 234 4.24 19.71 1.62
N MET A 235 4.42 18.49 2.14
CA MET A 235 3.59 17.33 1.85
C MET A 235 2.54 17.10 2.95
N ARG A 236 1.52 17.96 2.99
CA ARG A 236 0.42 17.86 3.97
C ARG A 236 -0.27 16.49 3.96
N ASP A 237 -0.66 16.01 5.12
CA ASP A 237 -1.35 14.72 5.33
C ASP A 237 -2.30 14.78 6.53
N TRP A 238 -3.37 13.99 6.53
CA TRP A 238 -4.31 13.89 7.66
C TRP A 238 -4.10 12.61 8.48
N ILE A 239 -2.86 12.18 8.67
CA ILE A 239 -2.52 10.90 9.33
C ILE A 239 -3.26 9.74 8.63
N CYS A 240 -3.09 9.67 7.31
CA CYS A 240 -3.77 8.71 6.44
C CYS A 240 -2.76 7.93 5.59
N GLN A 241 -3.17 6.82 4.99
CA GLN A 241 -2.36 6.20 3.95
C GLN A 241 -2.23 7.15 2.75
N GLY A 242 -1.06 7.07 2.10
CA GLY A 242 -0.80 7.62 0.79
C GLY A 242 0.06 6.65 -0.01
N SER A 243 -0.08 6.68 -1.33
CA SER A 243 0.66 5.80 -2.26
C SER A 243 1.64 6.60 -3.09
N MET A 244 2.73 5.94 -3.50
CA MET A 244 3.69 6.45 -4.47
C MET A 244 3.80 5.53 -5.67
N PHE A 245 4.18 6.11 -6.80
CA PHE A 245 4.53 5.39 -8.02
C PHE A 245 5.68 6.13 -8.72
N SER A 246 6.46 5.42 -9.54
CA SER A 246 7.50 6.02 -10.37
C SER A 246 7.41 5.57 -11.82
N ASP A 247 7.47 6.51 -12.76
CA ASP A 247 7.68 6.23 -14.19
C ASP A 247 8.85 7.07 -14.70
N LYS A 248 9.88 6.40 -15.27
CA LYS A 248 11.07 7.06 -15.87
C LYS A 248 11.74 8.12 -14.97
N GLY A 249 11.78 7.89 -13.66
CA GLY A 249 12.38 8.79 -12.67
C GLY A 249 11.47 9.93 -12.20
N VAL A 250 10.27 10.07 -12.76
CA VAL A 250 9.21 10.96 -12.24
C VAL A 250 8.50 10.26 -11.11
N LEU A 251 8.32 10.95 -9.99
CA LEU A 251 7.59 10.46 -8.82
C LEU A 251 6.15 10.99 -8.83
N TYR A 252 5.23 10.11 -8.49
CA TYR A 252 3.82 10.39 -8.31
C TYR A 252 3.43 10.04 -6.89
N HIS A 253 2.61 10.86 -6.24
CA HIS A 253 2.11 10.59 -4.90
C HIS A 253 0.64 10.95 -4.79
N VAL A 254 -0.18 10.10 -4.17
CA VAL A 254 -1.59 10.39 -3.92
C VAL A 254 -1.88 10.29 -2.42
N ASN A 255 -2.43 11.36 -1.86
CA ASN A 255 -2.97 11.40 -0.51
C ASN A 255 -3.95 12.57 -0.33
N CYS A 256 -4.68 12.55 0.78
CA CYS A 256 -5.58 13.61 1.21
C CYS A 256 -4.78 14.78 1.79
N ILE A 257 -5.07 15.99 1.33
CA ILE A 257 -4.41 17.21 1.83
C ILE A 257 -5.35 18.15 2.58
N GLY A 258 -6.66 17.90 2.50
CA GLY A 258 -7.68 18.72 3.15
C GLY A 258 -7.84 18.38 4.64
N GLU A 259 -8.87 18.96 5.25
CA GLU A 259 -9.30 18.57 6.59
C GLU A 259 -10.04 17.24 6.55
N ALA A 260 -9.69 16.31 7.43
CA ALA A 260 -10.11 14.92 7.34
C ALA A 260 -9.64 14.24 6.04
N ARG A 261 -10.38 13.21 5.63
CA ARG A 261 -10.14 12.44 4.40
C ARG A 261 -10.80 13.14 3.21
N THR A 262 -10.30 14.33 2.88
CA THR A 262 -10.78 15.20 1.81
C THR A 262 -9.64 15.72 0.93
N GLU A 263 -10.00 16.25 -0.23
CA GLU A 263 -9.06 16.75 -1.24
C GLU A 263 -7.99 15.70 -1.61
N LEU A 264 -8.45 14.51 -2.03
CA LEU A 264 -7.54 13.47 -2.52
C LEU A 264 -6.79 14.02 -3.72
N THR A 265 -5.47 14.13 -3.63
CA THR A 265 -4.67 14.91 -4.57
C THR A 265 -3.49 14.12 -5.08
N LEU A 266 -3.37 14.05 -6.41
CA LEU A 266 -2.20 13.54 -7.12
C LEU A 266 -1.14 14.63 -7.18
N LYS A 267 0.08 14.31 -6.78
CA LYS A 267 1.27 15.16 -6.84
C LYS A 267 2.29 14.54 -7.78
N ILE A 268 2.95 15.36 -8.60
CA ILE A 268 3.91 14.93 -9.62
C ILE A 268 5.21 15.70 -9.41
N SER A 269 6.34 15.00 -9.25
CA SER A 269 7.63 15.61 -8.95
C SER A 269 8.79 14.98 -9.74
N ASN A 270 9.75 15.83 -10.11
CA ASN A 270 11.02 15.44 -10.74
C ASN A 270 12.23 15.60 -9.79
N ASP A 271 12.01 16.07 -8.56
CA ASP A 271 13.06 16.48 -7.63
C ASP A 271 12.90 15.87 -6.23
N GLY A 272 12.14 14.77 -6.11
CA GLY A 272 11.96 14.09 -4.81
C GLY A 272 10.93 14.75 -3.91
N PHE A 273 9.95 15.44 -4.50
CA PHE A 273 8.93 16.26 -3.83
C PHE A 273 9.49 17.47 -3.06
N GLU A 274 10.64 18.00 -3.49
CA GLU A 274 11.03 19.36 -3.08
C GLU A 274 10.08 20.38 -3.72
N THR A 275 9.70 20.14 -4.98
CA THR A 275 8.59 20.81 -5.66
C THR A 275 7.70 19.77 -6.36
N TYR A 276 6.44 20.14 -6.61
CA TYR A 276 5.51 19.29 -7.34
C TYR A 276 4.36 20.08 -7.96
N GLU A 277 3.81 19.52 -9.03
CA GLU A 277 2.50 19.90 -9.56
C GLU A 277 1.41 19.07 -8.86
N SER A 278 0.21 19.64 -8.70
CA SER A 278 -0.91 18.98 -8.03
C SER A 278 -2.17 18.95 -8.89
N ILE A 279 -2.84 17.80 -8.92
CA ILE A 279 -4.13 17.59 -9.58
C ILE A 279 -5.10 17.01 -8.56
N LEU A 280 -6.25 17.67 -8.38
CA LEU A 280 -7.32 17.16 -7.53
C LEU A 280 -7.92 15.88 -8.15
N VAL A 281 -7.84 14.77 -7.42
CA VAL A 281 -8.44 13.49 -7.79
C VAL A 281 -9.92 13.48 -7.41
N ASP A 282 -10.26 13.84 -6.17
CA ASP A 282 -11.65 13.91 -5.69
C ASP A 282 -11.74 14.80 -4.45
N GLU A 283 -12.91 15.39 -4.21
CA GLU A 283 -13.18 16.22 -3.04
C GLU A 283 -13.17 15.42 -1.74
N VAL A 284 -13.53 14.14 -1.83
CA VAL A 284 -13.51 13.21 -0.70
C VAL A 284 -12.70 11.99 -1.10
N GLY A 285 -11.81 11.54 -0.23
CA GLY A 285 -11.07 10.32 -0.45
C GLY A 285 -10.25 9.91 0.75
N GLY A 286 -9.87 8.63 0.82
CA GLY A 286 -9.03 8.07 1.87
C GLY A 286 -7.87 7.28 1.30
N TYR A 287 -7.82 5.99 1.60
CA TYR A 287 -6.78 5.11 1.09
C TYR A 287 -6.86 5.09 -0.43
N SER A 288 -5.71 5.11 -1.08
CA SER A 288 -5.60 5.15 -2.53
C SER A 288 -4.36 4.42 -3.01
N ASP A 289 -4.44 3.86 -4.19
CA ASP A 289 -3.28 3.34 -4.90
C ASP A 289 -3.31 3.77 -6.37
N LEU A 290 -2.13 3.91 -6.96
CA LEU A 290 -1.98 4.45 -8.31
C LEU A 290 -1.00 3.66 -9.18
N VAL A 291 -1.26 3.71 -10.47
CA VAL A 291 -0.34 3.29 -11.52
C VAL A 291 -0.33 4.34 -12.62
N VAL A 292 0.83 4.63 -13.18
CA VAL A 292 0.97 5.49 -14.35
C VAL A 292 1.39 4.66 -15.56
N ASN A 293 0.71 4.85 -16.68
CA ASN A 293 1.09 4.27 -17.97
C ASN A 293 0.92 5.30 -19.08
N GLY A 294 2.05 5.77 -19.64
CA GLY A 294 2.05 6.84 -20.62
C GLY A 294 1.54 8.16 -20.01
N GLU A 295 0.59 8.82 -20.68
CA GLU A 295 0.00 10.09 -20.23
C GLU A 295 -1.22 9.88 -19.31
N THR A 296 -1.35 8.73 -18.65
CA THR A 296 -2.52 8.44 -17.83
C THR A 296 -2.13 7.87 -16.47
N ALA A 297 -2.65 8.49 -15.42
CA ALA A 297 -2.70 7.93 -14.08
C ALA A 297 -4.03 7.20 -13.86
N TYR A 298 -3.93 5.97 -13.36
CA TYR A 298 -5.03 5.12 -12.95
C TYR A 298 -5.03 5.07 -11.43
N ILE A 299 -6.11 5.51 -10.80
CA ILE A 299 -6.17 5.67 -9.34
C ILE A 299 -7.39 4.91 -8.82
N LEU A 300 -7.16 4.00 -7.88
CA LEU A 300 -8.19 3.29 -7.12
C LEU A 300 -8.19 3.82 -5.69
N TYR A 301 -9.32 4.25 -5.16
CA TYR A 301 -9.38 4.91 -3.86
C TYR A 301 -10.71 4.69 -3.12
N GLU A 302 -10.67 4.85 -1.79
CA GLU A 302 -11.86 4.98 -0.95
C GLU A 302 -12.43 6.39 -1.10
N ARG A 303 -13.72 6.56 -1.42
CA ARG A 303 -14.36 7.89 -1.46
C ARG A 303 -15.13 8.20 -0.18
N ASN A 304 -15.85 7.23 0.35
CA ASN A 304 -16.42 7.20 1.70
C ASN A 304 -16.80 5.73 1.95
N PRO A 305 -16.07 4.97 2.78
CA PRO A 305 -16.23 3.51 2.85
C PRO A 305 -17.65 3.03 3.21
N ARG A 306 -18.44 3.84 3.91
CA ARG A 306 -19.80 3.48 4.36
C ARG A 306 -20.88 3.78 3.33
N GLU A 307 -20.71 4.82 2.53
CA GLU A 307 -21.78 5.34 1.67
C GLU A 307 -21.45 5.16 0.18
N ASP A 308 -20.21 5.45 -0.20
CA ASP A 308 -19.79 5.54 -1.58
C ASP A 308 -19.01 4.29 -2.02
N GLY A 309 -18.15 3.75 -1.15
CA GLY A 309 -17.32 2.59 -1.42
C GLY A 309 -16.01 2.92 -2.15
N LEU A 310 -15.58 2.01 -3.05
CA LEU A 310 -14.34 2.11 -3.82
C LEU A 310 -14.57 2.72 -5.20
N TYR A 311 -13.67 3.62 -5.59
CA TYR A 311 -13.75 4.40 -6.82
C TYR A 311 -12.48 4.22 -7.64
N PHE A 312 -12.68 4.14 -8.94
CA PHE A 312 -11.62 4.16 -9.93
C PHE A 312 -11.71 5.41 -10.79
N LYS A 313 -10.59 6.11 -10.96
CA LYS A 313 -10.49 7.31 -11.77
C LYS A 313 -9.27 7.24 -12.68
N LYS A 314 -9.43 7.79 -13.88
CA LYS A 314 -8.36 8.02 -14.84
C LYS A 314 -8.11 9.51 -14.94
N ILE A 315 -6.85 9.91 -14.84
CA ILE A 315 -6.42 11.30 -14.97
C ILE A 315 -5.42 11.36 -16.11
N LYS A 316 -5.66 12.28 -17.06
CA LYS A 316 -4.67 12.59 -18.09
C LYS A 316 -3.60 13.50 -17.48
N LEU A 317 -2.34 13.13 -17.66
CA LEU A 317 -1.15 13.85 -17.18
C LEU A 317 -0.68 14.89 -18.19
#